data_AF-A0A2A5VFY0-F1
#
_entry.id   AF-A0A2A5VFY0-F1
#
_cell.length_a   1.000
_cell.length_b   1.000
_cell.length_c   1.000
_cell.angle_alpha   90.00
_cell.angle_beta   90.00
_cell.angle_gamma   90.00
#
_symmetry.space_group_name_H-M   'P 1'
#
loop_
_entity.id
_entity.type
_entity.pdbx_description
1 polymer ?
#
loop_
_entity_poly.entity_id
_entity_poly.type
_entity_poly.pdbx_seq_one_letter_code
_entity_poly.pdbx_strand_id
1 'polypeptide(L)'
;LNNTPVIFLGEPITAGETSFWTWQAMTILGIALSFAALIGAIMYRNYVERRRIEILRGILTDSLMSLKASNEYIETIFKCYKDLVRFFRSRGAMKKVYETTREFEDAVNSMLSGIAPPEDLDVFFSLFEEARYSDHEIGADQRDRAISALQSIINHMSISLGEGMLNRTASNESGLYGSVVKAGTFIDSEGIERIAGIDDDSNDDSGFRI
;
A
#
# COMPACT_ATOMS: atom_id res chain seq x y z
N LEU A 1 -61.77 -49.44 -53.35
CA LEU A 1 -61.57 -48.19 -52.58
C LEU A 1 -60.76 -48.54 -51.35
N ASN A 2 -59.46 -48.27 -51.37
CA ASN A 2 -58.53 -48.60 -50.28
C ASN A 2 -58.41 -47.36 -49.39
N ASN A 3 -59.05 -47.39 -48.21
CA ASN A 3 -59.25 -46.21 -47.36
C ASN A 3 -58.56 -46.39 -46.00
N THR A 4 -57.28 -46.75 -46.02
CA THR A 4 -56.45 -46.78 -44.81
C THR A 4 -55.93 -45.37 -44.50
N PRO A 5 -56.24 -44.82 -43.31
CA PRO A 5 -55.75 -43.50 -42.93
C PRO A 5 -54.23 -43.55 -42.65
N VAL A 6 -53.47 -42.68 -43.31
CA VAL A 6 -52.05 -42.46 -43.03
C VAL A 6 -51.92 -41.56 -41.81
N ILE A 7 -51.34 -42.08 -40.73
CA ILE A 7 -51.10 -41.34 -39.50
C ILE A 7 -49.77 -40.59 -39.68
N PHE A 8 -49.83 -39.25 -39.72
CA PHE A 8 -48.65 -38.40 -39.74
C PHE A 8 -48.14 -38.25 -38.30
N LEU A 9 -47.08 -38.97 -37.96
CA LEU A 9 -46.36 -38.75 -36.71
C LEU A 9 -45.66 -37.39 -36.85
N GLY A 10 -46.12 -36.39 -36.09
CA GLY A 10 -45.49 -35.08 -36.04
C GLY A 10 -44.00 -35.21 -35.72
N GLU A 11 -43.21 -34.26 -36.25
CA GLU A 11 -41.76 -34.20 -36.05
C GLU A 11 -41.43 -34.40 -34.56
N PRO A 12 -40.44 -35.24 -34.20
CA PRO A 12 -40.11 -35.44 -32.80
C PRO A 12 -39.79 -34.09 -32.20
N ILE A 13 -40.44 -33.77 -31.08
CA ILE A 13 -40.10 -32.58 -30.30
C ILE A 13 -38.67 -32.83 -29.81
N THR A 14 -37.68 -32.27 -30.51
CA THR A 14 -36.31 -32.23 -30.04
C THR A 14 -36.32 -31.30 -28.84
N ALA A 15 -36.53 -31.87 -27.65
CA ALA A 15 -36.27 -31.17 -26.40
C ALA A 15 -34.82 -30.70 -26.51
N GLY A 16 -34.63 -29.38 -26.68
CA GLY A 16 -33.33 -28.82 -26.99
C GLY A 16 -32.29 -29.34 -26.02
N GLU A 17 -31.45 -30.25 -26.49
CA GLU A 17 -30.39 -30.85 -25.69
C GLU A 17 -29.38 -29.73 -25.43
N THR A 18 -29.59 -28.97 -24.34
CA THR A 18 -28.59 -28.05 -23.85
C THR A 18 -27.39 -28.91 -23.46
N SER A 19 -26.40 -28.94 -24.34
CA SER A 19 -25.22 -29.78 -24.20
C SER A 19 -24.60 -29.59 -22.82
N PHE A 20 -24.31 -30.69 -22.12
CA PHE A 20 -23.61 -30.64 -20.83
C PHE A 20 -22.33 -29.80 -20.91
N TRP A 21 -21.66 -29.82 -22.06
CA TRP A 21 -20.51 -28.98 -22.38
C TRP A 21 -20.81 -27.48 -22.43
N THR A 22 -21.98 -27.06 -22.93
CA THR A 22 -22.38 -25.64 -22.91
C THR A 22 -22.72 -25.19 -21.49
N TRP A 23 -23.32 -26.06 -20.68
CA TRP A 23 -23.58 -25.76 -19.27
C TRP A 23 -22.28 -25.65 -18.46
N GLN A 24 -21.33 -26.58 -18.63
CA GLN A 24 -20.00 -26.51 -18.01
C GLN A 24 -19.20 -25.28 -18.46
N ALA A 25 -19.23 -24.94 -19.75
CA ALA A 25 -18.56 -23.74 -20.24
C ALA A 25 -19.18 -22.47 -19.64
N MET A 26 -20.51 -22.40 -19.53
CA MET A 26 -21.20 -21.27 -18.91
C MET A 26 -20.92 -21.13 -17.41
N THR A 27 -20.83 -22.24 -16.66
CA THR A 27 -20.51 -22.18 -15.23
C THR A 27 -19.07 -21.73 -15.00
N ILE A 28 -18.10 -22.24 -15.76
CA ILE A 28 -16.70 -21.80 -15.70
C ILE A 28 -16.58 -20.32 -16.05
N LEU A 29 -17.26 -19.87 -17.11
CA LEU A 29 -17.30 -18.46 -17.50
C LEU A 29 -17.90 -17.59 -16.38
N GLY A 30 -19.00 -18.04 -15.77
CA GLY A 30 -19.66 -17.33 -14.66
C GLY A 30 -18.74 -17.20 -13.44
N ILE A 31 -18.02 -18.27 -13.09
CA ILE A 31 -17.04 -18.24 -12.00
C ILE A 31 -15.89 -17.29 -12.35
N ALA A 32 -15.32 -17.36 -13.55
CA ALA A 32 -14.25 -16.48 -13.99
C ALA A 32 -14.65 -14.99 -13.95
N LEU A 33 -15.86 -14.66 -14.43
CA LEU A 33 -16.41 -13.31 -14.36
C LEU A 33 -16.62 -12.85 -12.92
N SER A 34 -17.06 -13.72 -12.02
CA SER A 34 -17.22 -13.40 -10.60
C SER A 34 -15.89 -13.04 -9.94
N PHE A 35 -14.83 -13.82 -10.21
CA PHE A 35 -13.49 -13.52 -9.71
C PHE A 35 -12.93 -12.23 -10.32
N ALA A 36 -13.11 -12.00 -11.62
CA ALA A 36 -12.70 -10.76 -12.27
C ALA A 36 -13.43 -9.54 -11.66
N ALA A 37 -14.72 -9.65 -11.36
CA ALA A 37 -15.49 -8.60 -10.71
C ALA A 37 -15.03 -8.34 -9.27
N LEU A 38 -14.74 -9.38 -8.49
CA LEU A 38 -14.19 -9.25 -7.14
C LEU A 38 -12.81 -8.60 -7.15
N ILE A 39 -11.90 -9.06 -8.01
CA ILE A 39 -10.57 -8.47 -8.18
C ILE A 39 -10.70 -7.01 -8.63
N GLY A 40 -11.56 -6.72 -9.61
CA GLY A 40 -11.83 -5.36 -10.08
C GLY A 40 -12.37 -4.46 -8.97
N ALA A 41 -13.28 -4.96 -8.14
CA ALA A 41 -13.83 -4.22 -7.00
C ALA A 41 -12.76 -3.94 -5.93
N ILE A 42 -11.91 -4.93 -5.62
CA ILE A 42 -10.79 -4.77 -4.69
C ILE A 42 -9.77 -3.76 -5.26
N MET A 43 -9.38 -3.89 -6.52
CA MET A 43 -8.48 -2.95 -7.20
C MET A 43 -9.03 -1.53 -7.23
N TYR A 44 -10.33 -1.37 -7.51
CA TYR A 44 -10.98 -0.07 -7.49
C TYR A 44 -10.98 0.58 -6.10
N ARG A 45 -11.31 -0.19 -5.06
CA ARG A 45 -11.22 0.28 -3.67
C ARG A 45 -9.79 0.71 -3.33
N ASN A 46 -8.81 -0.15 -3.61
CA ASN A 46 -7.40 0.13 -3.36
C ASN A 46 -6.90 1.35 -4.16
N TYR A 47 -7.35 1.55 -5.40
CA TYR A 47 -6.99 2.72 -6.22
C TYR A 47 -7.53 4.02 -5.61
N VAL A 48 -8.78 4.01 -5.17
CA VAL A 48 -9.41 5.18 -4.53
C VAL A 48 -8.74 5.50 -3.19
N GLU A 49 -8.34 4.49 -2.41
CA GLU A 49 -7.61 4.66 -1.16
C GLU A 49 -6.20 5.21 -1.39
N ARG A 50 -5.44 4.67 -2.35
CA ARG A 50 -4.10 5.16 -2.71
C ARG A 50 -4.11 6.64 -3.10
N ARG A 51 -5.07 7.04 -3.93
CA ARG A 51 -5.21 8.44 -4.39
C ARG A 51 -5.50 9.41 -3.24
N ARG A 52 -6.10 8.95 -2.13
CA ARG A 52 -6.34 9.79 -0.95
C ARG A 52 -5.05 10.03 -0.19
N ILE A 53 -4.29 8.98 0.07
CA ILE A 53 -3.02 9.06 0.82
C ILE A 53 -1.99 9.89 0.04
N GLU A 54 -1.95 9.77 -1.28
CA GLU A 54 -1.02 10.53 -2.13
C GLU A 54 -1.28 12.04 -2.10
N ILE A 55 -2.54 12.48 -2.12
CA ILE A 55 -2.89 13.91 -2.01
C ILE A 55 -2.57 14.43 -0.61
N LEU A 56 -2.85 13.63 0.43
CA LEU A 56 -2.55 13.97 1.81
C LEU A 56 -1.05 14.13 2.03
N ARG A 57 -0.25 13.21 1.47
CA ARG A 57 1.21 13.31 1.43
C ARG A 57 1.65 14.60 0.74
N GLY A 58 1.03 14.96 -0.37
CA GLY A 58 1.29 16.22 -1.08
C GLY A 58 1.13 17.45 -0.17
N ILE A 59 -0.01 17.59 0.51
CA ILE A 59 -0.29 18.72 1.42
C ILE A 59 0.74 18.80 2.56
N LEU A 60 1.07 17.66 3.16
CA LEU A 60 2.06 17.60 4.24
C LEU A 60 3.47 17.90 3.74
N THR A 61 3.83 17.45 2.53
CA THR A 61 5.12 17.73 1.90
C THR A 61 5.27 19.22 1.55
N ASP A 62 4.22 19.84 1.01
CA ASP A 62 4.21 21.27 0.71
C ASP A 62 4.37 22.11 1.99
N SER A 63 3.73 21.67 3.06
CA SER A 63 3.81 22.31 4.38
C SER A 63 5.21 22.16 4.98
N LEU A 64 5.82 20.97 4.86
CA LEU A 64 7.20 20.72 5.27
C LEU A 64 8.18 21.61 4.51
N MET A 65 8.02 21.73 3.18
CA MET A 65 8.86 22.59 2.34
C MET A 65 8.71 24.06 2.71
N SER A 66 7.47 24.50 2.95
CA SER A 66 7.16 25.86 3.42
C SER A 66 7.79 26.15 4.79
N LEU A 67 7.80 25.16 5.69
CA LEU A 67 8.37 25.30 7.02
C LEU A 67 9.90 25.37 7.01
N LYS A 68 10.53 24.70 6.04
CA LYS A 68 11.98 24.78 5.81
C LYS A 68 12.40 26.11 5.17
N ALA A 69 11.53 26.71 4.36
CA ALA A 69 11.83 27.91 3.59
C ALA A 69 11.42 29.21 4.28
N SER A 70 10.36 29.19 5.10
CA SER A 70 9.80 30.37 5.73
C SER A 70 10.33 30.58 7.16
N ASN A 71 10.41 31.85 7.55
CA ASN A 71 10.64 32.23 8.93
C ASN A 71 9.31 32.38 9.73
N GLU A 72 8.17 32.28 9.04
CA GLU A 72 6.83 32.43 9.60
C GLU A 72 6.22 31.04 9.88
N TYR A 73 6.66 30.44 10.99
CA TYR A 73 6.19 29.13 11.46
C TYR A 73 4.67 29.07 11.60
N ILE A 74 4.07 30.03 12.30
CA ILE A 74 2.64 30.01 12.67
C ILE A 74 1.78 30.06 11.41
N GLU A 75 2.14 30.94 10.46
CA GLU A 75 1.44 31.05 9.19
C GLU A 75 1.49 29.74 8.42
N THR A 76 2.66 29.11 8.34
CA THR A 76 2.85 27.84 7.64
C THR A 76 2.04 26.70 8.26
N ILE A 77 2.09 26.56 9.59
CA ILE A 77 1.31 25.55 10.32
C ILE A 77 -0.19 25.80 10.14
N PHE A 78 -0.64 27.05 10.22
CA PHE A 78 -2.05 27.39 10.02
C PHE A 78 -2.51 27.19 8.57
N LYS A 79 -1.63 27.41 7.59
CA LYS A 79 -1.88 27.07 6.19
C LYS A 79 -2.01 25.56 5.99
N CYS A 80 -1.10 24.77 6.55
CA CYS A 80 -1.16 23.30 6.55
C CYS A 80 -2.52 22.82 7.09
N TYR A 81 -2.93 23.33 8.25
CA TYR A 81 -4.23 23.03 8.85
C TYR A 81 -5.40 23.32 7.90
N LYS A 82 -5.45 24.52 7.30
CA LYS A 82 -6.53 24.90 6.37
C LYS A 82 -6.57 23.98 5.14
N ASP A 83 -5.42 23.62 4.60
CA ASP A 83 -5.31 22.75 3.42
C ASP A 83 -5.77 21.32 3.75
N LEU A 84 -5.43 20.79 4.93
CA LEU A 84 -5.93 19.51 5.44
C LEU A 84 -7.46 19.51 5.64
N VAL A 85 -8.00 20.54 6.29
CA VAL A 85 -9.46 20.69 6.49
C VAL A 85 -10.19 20.73 5.16
N ARG A 86 -9.68 21.48 4.16
CA ARG A 86 -10.27 21.52 2.80
C ARG A 86 -10.24 20.14 2.14
N PHE A 87 -9.12 19.44 2.23
CA PHE A 87 -8.97 18.10 1.67
C PHE A 87 -9.97 17.12 2.28
N PHE A 88 -10.07 17.07 3.60
CA PHE A 88 -10.97 16.15 4.29
C PHE A 88 -12.45 16.46 4.03
N ARG A 89 -12.82 17.75 3.92
CA ARG A 89 -14.17 18.17 3.48
C ARG A 89 -14.49 17.68 2.07
N SER A 90 -13.55 17.83 1.13
CA SER A 90 -13.75 17.40 -0.26
C SER A 90 -14.00 15.88 -0.41
N ARG A 91 -13.56 15.09 0.58
CA ARG A 91 -13.70 13.63 0.59
C ARG A 91 -14.92 13.11 1.36
N GLY A 92 -15.76 14.01 1.89
CA GLY A 92 -16.98 13.63 2.61
C GLY A 92 -16.74 13.03 4.00
N ALA A 93 -15.50 13.06 4.49
CA ALA A 93 -15.16 12.64 5.86
C ALA A 93 -15.64 13.63 6.92
N MET A 94 -16.07 14.83 6.51
CA MET A 94 -16.46 15.91 7.41
C MET A 94 -17.87 16.40 7.07
N LYS A 95 -18.83 16.18 7.98
CA LYS A 95 -20.25 16.59 7.81
C LYS A 95 -20.58 17.98 8.40
N LYS A 96 -19.72 18.55 9.24
CA LYS A 96 -19.87 19.87 9.90
C LYS A 96 -18.60 20.71 9.78
N VAL A 97 -18.72 22.03 9.97
CA VAL A 97 -17.56 22.94 10.09
C VAL A 97 -16.90 22.63 11.42
N TYR A 98 -15.69 22.07 11.39
CA TYR A 98 -14.91 21.88 12.59
C TYR A 98 -14.36 23.22 13.07
N GLU A 99 -14.63 23.54 14.33
CA GLU A 99 -14.18 24.78 14.95
C GLU A 99 -13.02 24.50 15.94
N THR A 100 -12.87 23.25 16.40
CA THR A 100 -11.97 22.84 17.48
C THR A 100 -10.89 21.84 17.04
N THR A 101 -9.75 21.81 17.75
CA THR A 101 -8.59 20.94 17.47
C THR A 101 -8.90 19.45 17.64
N ARG A 102 -9.75 19.11 18.62
CA ARG A 102 -10.16 17.73 18.95
C ARG A 102 -10.98 17.06 17.85
N GLU A 103 -11.88 17.84 17.27
CA GLU A 103 -12.69 17.44 16.12
C GLU A 103 -11.84 17.15 14.87
N PHE A 104 -10.76 17.92 14.70
CA PHE A 104 -9.78 17.71 13.64
C PHE A 104 -8.92 16.48 13.92
N GLU A 105 -8.51 16.27 15.16
CA GLU A 105 -7.79 15.08 15.62
C GLU A 105 -8.57 13.78 15.32
N ASP A 106 -9.85 13.72 15.66
CA ASP A 106 -10.70 12.55 15.37
C ASP A 106 -10.78 12.27 13.85
N ALA A 107 -10.90 13.32 13.02
CA ALA A 107 -10.98 13.18 11.57
C ALA A 107 -9.64 12.72 10.96
N VAL A 108 -8.53 13.28 11.44
CA VAL A 108 -7.18 12.89 11.03
C VAL A 108 -6.90 11.45 11.48
N ASN A 109 -7.21 11.09 12.72
CA ASN A 109 -7.08 9.71 13.21
C ASN A 109 -7.92 8.74 12.38
N SER A 110 -9.17 9.08 12.04
CA SER A 110 -9.99 8.21 11.19
C SER A 110 -9.43 8.03 9.77
N MET A 111 -8.72 9.03 9.22
CA MET A 111 -8.18 9.00 7.87
C MET A 111 -6.75 8.47 7.77
N LEU A 112 -5.97 8.62 8.84
CA LEU A 112 -4.61 8.12 8.98
C LEU A 112 -4.52 6.83 9.80
N SER A 113 -5.65 6.31 10.29
CA SER A 113 -5.73 5.05 11.02
C SER A 113 -5.03 3.93 10.25
N GLY A 114 -3.97 3.38 10.84
CA GLY A 114 -3.17 2.30 10.26
C GLY A 114 -2.03 2.75 9.33
N ILE A 115 -1.84 4.05 9.13
CA ILE A 115 -0.78 4.62 8.29
C ILE A 115 0.24 5.38 9.14
N ALA A 116 -0.22 6.36 9.92
CA ALA A 116 0.64 7.15 10.79
C ALA A 116 0.63 6.60 12.22
N PRO A 117 1.80 6.48 12.88
CA PRO A 117 1.85 6.03 14.26
C PRO A 117 1.25 7.09 15.20
N PRO A 118 0.59 6.66 16.29
CA PRO A 118 -0.12 7.57 17.19
C PRO A 118 0.82 8.58 17.87
N GLU A 119 2.07 8.21 18.14
CA GLU A 119 3.07 9.12 18.70
C GLU A 119 3.39 10.32 17.80
N ASP A 120 3.49 10.12 16.49
CA ASP A 120 3.78 11.21 15.55
C ASP A 120 2.59 12.14 15.39
N LEU A 121 1.38 11.59 15.47
CA LEU A 121 0.14 12.37 15.42
C LEU A 121 -0.02 13.24 16.66
N ASP A 122 0.32 12.74 17.85
CA ASP A 122 0.30 13.51 19.09
C ASP A 122 1.23 14.74 19.01
N VAL A 123 2.47 14.53 18.56
CA VAL A 123 3.41 15.63 18.30
C VAL A 123 2.82 16.60 17.27
N PHE A 124 2.23 16.08 16.19
CA PHE A 124 1.62 16.91 15.15
C PHE A 124 0.46 17.78 15.67
N PHE A 125 -0.39 17.27 16.56
CA PHE A 125 -1.48 18.04 17.17
C PHE A 125 -1.00 19.06 18.18
N SER A 126 0.05 18.74 18.95
CA SER A 126 0.67 19.70 19.89
C SER A 126 1.15 20.97 19.19
N LEU A 127 1.65 20.86 17.94
CA LEU A 127 2.10 22.00 17.13
C LEU A 127 0.94 22.89 16.70
N PHE A 128 -0.24 22.32 16.41
CA PHE A 128 -1.43 23.11 16.08
C PHE A 128 -2.01 23.82 17.29
N GLU A 129 -1.99 23.17 18.45
CA GLU A 129 -2.42 23.78 19.70
C GLU A 129 -1.50 24.95 20.06
N GLU A 130 -0.18 24.72 19.97
CA GLU A 130 0.82 25.76 20.20
C GLU A 130 0.69 26.90 19.18
N ALA A 131 0.55 26.61 17.88
CA ALA A 131 0.35 27.66 16.86
C ALA A 131 -0.96 28.46 17.00
N ARG A 132 -1.98 27.91 17.67
CA ARG A 132 -3.30 28.54 17.83
C ARG A 132 -3.44 29.34 19.12
N TYR A 133 -2.79 28.91 20.19
CA TYR A 133 -2.98 29.47 21.53
C TYR A 133 -1.70 30.00 22.18
N SER A 134 -0.53 29.78 21.59
CA SER A 134 0.73 30.33 22.11
C SER A 134 0.95 31.75 21.61
N ASP A 135 1.19 32.67 22.56
CA ASP A 135 1.63 34.04 22.30
C ASP A 135 3.17 34.17 22.26
N HIS A 136 3.93 33.06 22.25
CA HIS A 136 5.40 33.09 22.26
C HIS A 136 6.00 33.35 20.87
N GLU A 137 7.02 34.21 20.81
CA GLU A 137 7.94 34.24 19.67
C GLU A 137 8.66 32.89 19.56
N ILE A 138 8.59 32.30 18.37
CA ILE A 138 9.00 30.92 18.14
C ILE A 138 10.51 30.83 17.91
N GLY A 139 11.16 29.92 18.65
CA GLY A 139 12.57 29.56 18.47
C GLY A 139 12.79 28.43 17.46
N ALA A 140 14.04 28.28 17.01
CA ALA A 140 14.47 27.24 16.05
C ALA A 140 14.05 25.82 16.48
N ASP A 141 14.05 25.55 17.78
CA ASP A 141 13.73 24.23 18.35
C ASP A 141 12.31 23.75 18.03
N GLN A 142 11.32 24.64 18.05
CA GLN A 142 9.93 24.28 17.76
C GLN A 142 9.69 24.06 16.27
N ARG A 143 10.39 24.83 15.43
CA ARG A 143 10.40 24.60 13.98
C ARG A 143 11.02 23.25 13.65
N ASP A 144 12.15 22.93 14.27
CA ASP A 144 12.86 21.69 13.99
C ASP A 144 12.06 20.47 14.49
N ARG A 145 11.37 20.60 15.64
CA ARG A 145 10.40 19.60 16.10
C ARG A 145 9.26 19.39 15.10
N ALA A 146 8.70 20.47 14.56
CA ALA A 146 7.64 20.38 13.55
C ALA A 146 8.12 19.74 12.24
N ILE A 147 9.32 20.09 11.79
CA ILE A 147 9.96 19.46 10.62
C ILE A 147 10.09 17.96 10.86
N SER A 148 10.58 17.55 12.03
CA SER A 148 10.77 16.14 12.35
C SER A 148 9.45 15.36 12.39
N ALA A 149 8.41 15.92 13.01
CA ALA A 149 7.09 15.29 13.08
C ALA A 149 6.46 15.11 11.69
N LEU A 150 6.48 16.17 10.87
CA LEU A 150 5.98 16.12 9.50
C LEU A 150 6.76 15.11 8.64
N GLN A 151 8.08 15.06 8.76
CA GLN A 151 8.92 14.10 8.05
C GLN A 151 8.58 12.66 8.42
N SER A 152 8.37 12.39 9.71
CA SER A 152 7.99 11.06 10.17
C SER A 152 6.66 10.62 9.56
N ILE A 153 5.61 11.45 9.68
CA ILE A 153 4.28 11.15 9.11
C ILE A 153 4.36 10.94 7.59
N ILE A 154 5.13 11.76 6.87
CA ILE A 154 5.33 11.60 5.42
C ILE A 154 6.01 10.27 5.08
N ASN A 155 7.05 9.89 5.83
CA ASN A 155 7.75 8.62 5.63
C ASN A 155 6.81 7.43 5.87
N HIS A 156 6.04 7.45 6.95
CA HIS A 156 5.04 6.44 7.26
C HIS A 156 3.96 6.33 6.17
N MET A 157 3.48 7.45 5.63
CA MET A 157 2.55 7.46 4.49
C MET A 157 3.18 6.85 3.23
N SER A 158 4.42 7.18 2.90
CA SER A 158 5.13 6.58 1.76
C SER A 158 5.30 5.06 1.91
N ILE A 159 5.62 4.58 3.11
CA ILE A 159 5.71 3.14 3.41
C ILE A 159 4.34 2.47 3.22
N SER A 160 3.26 3.08 3.75
CA SER A 160 1.90 2.54 3.63
C SER A 160 1.37 2.48 2.19
N LEU A 161 1.80 3.43 1.34
CA LEU A 161 1.49 3.44 -0.09
C LEU A 161 2.21 2.31 -0.86
N GLY A 162 3.14 1.60 -0.21
CA GLY A 162 3.91 0.52 -0.80
C GLY A 162 5.13 1.00 -1.59
N GLU A 163 5.55 2.27 -1.47
CA GLU A 163 6.81 2.75 -2.08
C GLU A 163 8.04 2.01 -1.51
N GLY A 164 7.93 1.44 -0.30
CA GLY A 164 8.97 0.59 0.32
C GLY A 164 8.76 -0.92 0.16
N MET A 165 7.59 -1.40 -0.29
CA MET A 165 7.24 -2.84 -0.31
C MET A 165 7.91 -3.63 -1.46
N LEU A 166 8.72 -2.95 -2.28
CA LEU A 166 9.54 -3.58 -3.33
C LEU A 166 11.03 -3.63 -2.97
N ASN A 167 11.43 -3.18 -1.78
CA ASN A 167 12.80 -3.39 -1.34
C ASN A 167 12.89 -4.79 -0.71
N ARG A 168 13.39 -5.75 -1.49
CA ARG A 168 13.70 -7.11 -1.07
C ARG A 168 14.83 -7.04 -0.03
N THR A 169 14.52 -6.71 1.22
CA THR A 169 15.50 -6.76 2.31
C THR A 169 15.67 -8.22 2.73
N ALA A 170 16.92 -8.65 2.95
CA ALA A 170 17.29 -10.04 3.29
C ALA A 170 16.53 -10.62 4.50
N SER A 171 15.93 -9.79 5.35
CA SER A 171 15.07 -10.22 6.46
C SER A 171 13.74 -10.84 6.04
N ASN A 172 13.30 -10.63 4.80
CA ASN A 172 12.05 -11.18 4.24
C ASN A 172 12.28 -12.39 3.34
N GLU A 173 13.51 -12.94 3.29
CA GLU A 173 13.70 -14.28 2.74
C GLU A 173 13.01 -15.28 3.66
N SER A 174 11.95 -15.89 3.16
CA SER A 174 11.38 -17.08 3.77
C SER A 174 12.48 -18.14 3.78
N GLY A 175 13.04 -18.45 4.95
CA GLY A 175 14.00 -19.55 5.13
C GLY A 175 13.45 -20.94 4.84
N LEU A 176 12.30 -21.04 4.15
CA LEU A 176 11.63 -22.26 3.76
C LEU A 176 12.32 -22.94 2.56
N TYR A 177 13.03 -22.17 1.74
CA TYR A 177 14.01 -22.71 0.81
C TYR A 177 15.38 -22.42 1.42
N GLY A 178 16.02 -23.46 1.95
CA GLY A 178 17.39 -23.36 2.45
C GLY A 178 18.29 -22.68 1.42
N SER A 179 19.25 -21.89 1.90
CA SER A 179 20.26 -21.19 1.09
C SER A 179 20.64 -22.05 -0.11
N VAL A 180 20.46 -21.52 -1.31
CA VAL A 180 20.71 -22.27 -2.55
C VAL A 180 22.19 -22.60 -2.60
N VAL A 181 22.57 -23.79 -2.10
CA VAL A 181 23.95 -24.25 -2.09
C VAL A 181 24.37 -24.40 -3.55
N LYS A 182 25.38 -23.63 -3.97
CA LYS A 182 25.83 -23.59 -5.36
C LYS A 182 26.30 -25.00 -5.75
N ALA A 183 25.92 -25.49 -6.94
CA ALA A 183 26.32 -26.83 -7.36
C ALA A 183 27.86 -27.01 -7.24
N GLY A 184 28.29 -28.02 -6.49
CA GLY A 184 29.71 -28.27 -6.19
C GLY A 184 30.19 -27.80 -4.82
N THR A 185 29.33 -27.16 -4.02
CA THR A 185 29.58 -26.82 -2.61
C THR A 185 28.80 -27.75 -1.68
N PHE A 186 29.36 -28.07 -0.51
CA PHE A 186 28.70 -28.83 0.54
C PHE A 186 29.05 -28.22 1.90
N ILE A 187 28.16 -28.39 2.88
CA ILE A 187 28.37 -27.93 4.25
C ILE A 187 28.95 -29.10 5.06
N ASP A 188 30.09 -28.89 5.71
CA ASP A 188 30.67 -29.89 6.60
C ASP A 188 29.94 -29.96 7.96
N SER A 189 30.32 -30.93 8.80
CA SER A 189 29.71 -31.11 10.13
C SER A 189 29.91 -29.92 11.09
N GLU A 190 30.80 -29.00 10.75
CA GLU A 190 31.09 -27.77 11.51
C GLU A 190 30.32 -26.56 10.95
N GLY A 191 29.50 -26.76 9.91
CA GLY A 191 28.66 -25.72 9.33
C GLY A 191 29.37 -24.84 8.30
N ILE A 192 30.57 -25.23 7.85
CA ILE A 192 31.37 -24.45 6.89
C ILE A 192 31.13 -24.93 5.46
N GLU A 193 30.94 -23.99 4.52
CA GLU A 193 30.78 -24.27 3.09
C GLU A 193 32.13 -24.62 2.46
N ARG A 194 32.24 -25.81 1.88
CA ARG A 194 33.44 -26.32 1.19
C ARG A 194 33.13 -26.66 -0.27
N ILE A 195 34.08 -26.42 -1.18
CA ILE A 195 33.98 -26.77 -2.60
C ILE A 195 34.67 -28.13 -2.83
N ALA A 196 34.02 -29.04 -3.54
CA ALA A 196 34.63 -30.31 -3.91
C ALA A 196 35.85 -30.08 -4.84
N GLY A 197 37.05 -30.45 -4.39
CA GLY A 197 38.27 -30.45 -5.20
C GLY A 197 39.21 -29.25 -5.03
N ILE A 198 38.94 -28.36 -4.07
CA ILE A 198 39.94 -27.39 -3.59
C ILE A 198 40.50 -27.94 -2.28
N ASP A 199 41.74 -28.41 -2.31
CA ASP A 199 42.51 -28.66 -1.09
C ASP A 199 43.04 -27.31 -0.60
N ASP A 200 42.68 -26.94 0.63
CA ASP A 200 43.00 -25.66 1.30
C ASP A 200 44.48 -25.55 1.72
N ASP A 201 45.37 -26.31 1.06
CA ASP A 201 46.82 -26.33 1.34
C ASP A 201 47.68 -26.28 0.06
N SER A 202 47.25 -25.50 -0.94
CA SER A 202 48.13 -25.10 -2.03
C SER A 202 48.35 -23.58 -2.00
N ASN A 203 49.33 -23.19 -1.19
CA ASN A 203 49.99 -21.89 -1.27
C ASN A 203 50.88 -21.84 -2.53
N ASP A 204 50.28 -21.98 -3.72
CA ASP A 204 51.01 -21.90 -4.98
C ASP A 204 50.39 -20.87 -5.93
N ASP A 205 51.10 -19.74 -5.99
CA ASP A 205 51.05 -18.70 -7.00
C ASP A 205 51.22 -19.34 -8.40
N SER A 206 50.10 -19.62 -9.07
CA SER A 206 50.11 -19.87 -10.51
C SER A 206 49.19 -18.88 -11.20
N GLY A 207 49.76 -17.71 -11.48
CA GLY A 207 49.19 -16.71 -12.35
C GLY A 207 48.82 -17.29 -13.71
N PHE A 208 47.53 -17.47 -13.96
CA PHE A 208 46.99 -17.63 -15.30
C PHE A 208 46.61 -16.25 -15.85
N ARG A 209 47.46 -15.70 -16.74
CA ARG A 209 47.11 -14.54 -17.58
C ARG A 209 46.55 -15.06 -18.90
N ILE A 210 45.26 -14.79 -19.08
CA ILE A 210 44.39 -14.80 -20.29
C ILE A 210 44.63 -15.93 -21.30
#